data_AF-A0AA41SNG0-F1
#
_entry.id   AF-A0AA41SNG0-F1
#
_cell.length_a   1.000
_cell.length_b   1.000
_cell.length_c   1.000
_cell.angle_alpha   90.00
_cell.angle_beta   90.00
_cell.angle_gamma   90.00
#
_symmetry.space_group_name_H-M   'P 1'
#
loop_
_entity.id
_entity.type
_entity.pdbx_description
1 polymer ?
#
loop_
_entity_poly.entity_id
_entity_poly.type
_entity_poly.pdbx_seq_one_letter_code
_entity_poly.pdbx_strand_id
1 'polypeptide(L)'
;LLTRDYSYDQKFTVSTLSDSGVALSSTAVKKGGLSSGDVAALYKYKNTIIDVKVDTESNILTTLTFLEIMPATKAIASFKLPNYNSGK
;
A
#
# COMPACT_ATOMS: atom_id res chain seq x y z
N LEU A 1 -8.60 3.13 37.80
CA LEU A 1 -7.49 2.69 36.92
C LEU A 1 -7.67 3.41 35.58
N LEU A 2 -6.74 4.30 35.20
CA LEU A 2 -6.92 5.35 34.18
C LEU A 2 -6.63 4.92 32.71
N THR A 3 -6.51 3.63 32.42
CA THR A 3 -6.08 3.13 31.09
C THR A 3 -7.05 2.15 30.45
N ARG A 4 -8.30 2.11 30.94
CA ARG A 4 -9.36 1.36 30.30
C ARG A 4 -9.79 2.17 29.06
N ASP A 5 -9.28 1.77 27.89
CA ASP A 5 -9.55 2.32 26.55
C ASP A 5 -8.47 3.25 25.94
N TYR A 6 -7.28 3.36 26.53
CA TYR A 6 -6.15 4.06 25.87
C TYR A 6 -5.52 3.16 24.81
N SER A 7 -5.98 3.25 23.55
CA SER A 7 -5.29 2.61 22.43
C SER A 7 -4.03 3.41 22.09
N TYR A 8 -2.85 2.82 22.34
CA TYR A 8 -1.54 3.34 21.92
C TYR A 8 -1.32 3.25 20.40
N ASP A 9 -2.40 3.26 19.63
CA ASP A 9 -2.35 3.09 18.18
C ASP A 9 -1.81 4.38 17.55
N GLN A 10 -0.59 4.30 17.02
CA GLN A 10 0.10 5.41 16.38
C GLN A 10 0.29 5.09 14.91
N LYS A 11 -0.02 6.04 14.04
CA LYS A 11 0.25 5.95 12.60
C LYS A 11 0.98 7.20 12.16
N PHE A 12 2.12 7.02 11.52
CA PHE A 12 2.89 8.07 10.89
C PHE A 12 3.00 7.77 9.40
N THR A 13 2.77 8.77 8.56
CA THR A 13 2.83 8.63 7.10
C THR A 13 3.55 9.81 6.50
N VAL A 14 4.54 9.52 5.64
CA VAL A 14 5.21 10.50 4.80
C VAL A 14 4.88 10.16 3.36
N SER A 15 4.42 11.16 2.59
CA SER A 15 4.09 10.98 1.18
C SER A 15 4.79 12.03 0.34
N THR A 16 5.27 11.63 -0.82
CA THR A 16 5.89 12.50 -1.82
C THR A 16 5.20 12.28 -3.16
N LEU A 17 4.93 13.36 -3.89
CA LEU A 17 4.43 13.31 -5.25
C LEU A 17 5.55 13.76 -6.18
N SER A 18 5.80 12.99 -7.24
CA SER A 18 6.73 13.35 -8.30
C SER A 18 6.00 14.03 -9.46
N ASP A 19 6.72 14.88 -10.19
CA ASP A 19 6.20 15.56 -11.39
C ASP A 19 5.80 14.57 -12.50
N SER A 20 6.37 13.37 -12.50
CA SER A 20 6.02 12.31 -13.44
C SER A 20 4.70 11.59 -13.11
N GLY A 21 4.04 11.90 -12.00
CA GLY A 21 2.74 11.33 -11.61
C GLY A 21 2.82 10.10 -10.70
N VAL A 22 3.99 9.79 -10.15
CA VAL A 22 4.16 8.76 -9.10
C VAL A 22 3.99 9.41 -7.73
N ALA A 23 3.08 8.87 -6.93
CA ALA A 23 2.97 9.16 -5.50
C ALA A 23 3.61 8.02 -4.69
N LEU A 24 4.59 8.35 -3.86
CA LEU A 24 5.23 7.42 -2.92
C LEU A 24 4.74 7.73 -1.51
N SER A 25 4.41 6.69 -0.74
CA SER A 25 3.99 6.83 0.65
C SER A 25 4.70 5.80 1.52
N SER A 26 5.30 6.24 2.61
CA SER A 26 5.86 5.38 3.65
C SER A 26 5.01 5.51 4.90
N THR A 27 4.54 4.39 5.43
CA THR A 27 3.69 4.31 6.61
C THR A 27 4.38 3.51 7.69
N ALA A 28 4.40 4.02 8.92
CA ALA A 28 4.72 3.26 10.12
C ALA A 28 3.50 3.23 11.05
N VAL A 29 3.14 2.06 11.55
CA VAL A 29 2.01 1.85 12.46
C VAL A 29 2.51 1.11 13.70
N LYS A 30 2.17 1.61 14.88
CA LYS A 30 2.24 0.86 16.12
C LYS A 30 0.81 0.60 16.58
N LYS A 31 0.40 -0.65 16.72
CA LYS A 31 -0.96 -1.02 17.10
C LYS A 31 -0.95 -2.24 18.01
N GLY A 32 -1.64 -2.16 19.14
CA GLY A 32 -1.72 -3.29 20.09
C GLY A 32 -0.35 -3.82 20.57
N GLY A 33 0.65 -2.94 20.71
CA GLY A 33 2.01 -3.30 21.09
C GLY A 33 2.89 -3.83 19.94
N LEU A 34 2.31 -4.13 18.78
CA LEU A 34 3.02 -4.54 17.57
C LEU A 34 3.37 -3.32 16.71
N SER A 35 4.47 -3.39 15.97
CA SER A 35 4.85 -2.38 14.98
C SER A 35 4.88 -3.00 13.59
N SER A 36 4.29 -2.32 12.63
CA SER A 36 4.31 -2.69 11.21
C SER A 36 4.57 -1.46 10.36
N GLY A 37 4.98 -1.69 9.12
CA GLY A 37 5.18 -0.61 8.17
C GLY A 37 4.88 -1.04 6.75
N ASP A 38 4.63 -0.06 5.90
CA ASP A 38 4.50 -0.27 4.47
C ASP A 38 5.11 0.87 3.66
N VAL A 39 5.52 0.54 2.45
CA VAL A 39 5.82 1.50 1.38
C VAL A 39 4.86 1.21 0.23
N ALA A 40 4.19 2.26 -0.24
CA ALA A 40 3.29 2.20 -1.37
C ALA A 40 3.73 3.17 -2.48
N ALA A 41 3.59 2.73 -3.72
CA ALA A 41 3.80 3.53 -4.92
C ALA A 41 2.53 3.50 -5.76
N LEU A 42 1.98 4.67 -6.07
CA LEU A 42 0.79 4.83 -6.89
C LEU A 42 1.15 5.65 -8.12
N TYR A 43 1.09 5.04 -9.28
CA TYR A 43 1.27 5.71 -10.56
C TYR A 43 -0.07 5.84 -11.27
N LYS A 44 -0.43 7.06 -11.65
CA LYS A 44 -1.64 7.35 -12.41
C LYS A 44 -1.25 7.94 -13.76
N TYR A 45 -1.67 7.30 -14.83
CA TYR A 45 -1.47 7.80 -16.18
C TYR A 45 -2.70 7.53 -17.03
N LYS A 46 -3.33 8.61 -17.51
CA LYS A 46 -4.58 8.56 -18.26
C LYS A 46 -5.61 7.69 -17.52
N ASN A 47 -6.05 6.62 -18.16
CA ASN A 47 -7.06 5.69 -17.66
C ASN A 47 -6.44 4.46 -16.98
N THR A 48 -5.16 4.50 -16.61
CA THR A 48 -4.47 3.40 -15.94
C THR A 48 -3.93 3.84 -14.59
N ILE A 49 -4.13 2.98 -13.59
CA ILE A 49 -3.58 3.13 -12.25
C ILE A 49 -2.78 1.88 -11.95
N ILE A 50 -1.53 2.08 -11.53
CA ILE A 50 -0.65 1.02 -11.04
C ILE A 50 -0.40 1.33 -9.57
N ASP A 51 -0.78 0.40 -8.70
CA ASP A 51 -0.58 0.48 -7.26
C ASP A 51 0.32 -0.68 -6.84
N VAL A 52 1.43 -0.39 -6.18
CA VAL A 52 2.34 -1.38 -5.61
C VAL A 52 2.49 -1.07 -4.13
N LYS A 53 2.28 -2.08 -3.28
CA LYS A 53 2.47 -2.00 -1.85
C LYS A 53 3.37 -3.12 -1.37
N VAL A 54 4.34 -2.76 -0.55
CA VAL A 54 5.23 -3.70 0.16
C VAL A 54 5.13 -3.43 1.65
N ASP A 55 5.03 -4.46 2.47
CA ASP A 55 4.96 -4.33 3.92
C ASP A 55 6.07 -5.10 4.66
N THR A 56 6.17 -4.85 5.96
CA THR A 56 7.15 -5.50 6.85
C THR A 56 6.93 -7.00 7.04
N GLU A 57 5.80 -7.55 6.59
CA GLU A 57 5.53 -9.00 6.57
C GLU A 57 6.01 -9.67 5.27
N SER A 58 6.77 -8.93 4.44
CA SER A 58 7.25 -9.36 3.13
C SER A 58 6.14 -9.68 2.14
N ASN A 59 4.97 -9.05 2.30
CA ASN A 59 3.94 -9.11 1.28
C ASN A 59 4.25 -8.07 0.20
N ILE A 60 4.17 -8.49 -1.07
CA ILE A 60 4.16 -7.57 -2.20
C ILE A 60 2.79 -7.68 -2.86
N LEU A 61 2.00 -6.61 -2.83
CA LEU A 61 0.71 -6.50 -3.50
C LEU A 61 0.85 -5.55 -4.68
N THR A 62 0.51 -6.01 -5.87
CA THR A 62 0.40 -5.15 -7.06
C THR A 62 -1.03 -5.18 -7.55
N THR A 63 -1.60 -4.00 -7.80
CA THR A 63 -2.93 -3.80 -8.36
C THR A 63 -2.84 -2.95 -9.62
N LEU A 64 -3.35 -3.50 -10.72
CA LEU A 64 -3.54 -2.81 -11.99
C LEU A 64 -5.02 -2.48 -12.13
N THR A 65 -5.34 -1.19 -12.27
CA THR A 65 -6.69 -0.74 -12.59
C THR A 65 -6.68 -0.07 -13.94
N PHE A 66 -7.56 -0.54 -14.83
CA PHE A 66 -7.86 0.10 -16.09
C PHE A 66 -9.27 0.68 -16.01
N LEU A 67 -9.35 2.00 -16.11
CA LEU A 67 -10.58 2.73 -16.29
C LEU A 67 -10.93 2.69 -17.79
N GLU A 68 -12.18 2.49 -18.11
CA GLU A 68 -12.70 2.62 -19.48
C GLU A 68 -12.00 1.73 -20.53
N ILE A 69 -11.68 0.47 -20.22
CA ILE A 69 -11.31 -0.52 -21.26
C ILE A 69 -12.41 -0.59 -22.33
N MET A 70 -13.66 -0.45 -21.87
CA MET A 70 -14.87 -0.23 -22.66
C MET A 70 -15.65 0.91 -21.99
N PRO A 71 -16.61 1.57 -22.70
CA PRO A 71 -17.39 2.66 -22.12
C PRO A 71 -17.98 2.30 -20.76
N ALA A 72 -17.81 3.18 -19.77
CA ALA A 72 -18.27 3.02 -18.40
C ALA A 72 -17.82 1.73 -17.66
N THR A 73 -16.75 1.08 -18.13
CA THR A 73 -16.22 -0.15 -17.51
C THR A 73 -15.00 0.13 -16.65
N LYS A 74 -14.83 -0.60 -15.55
CA LYS A 74 -13.61 -0.61 -14.73
C LYS A 74 -13.12 -2.04 -14.59
N ALA A 75 -11.88 -2.31 -14.98
CA ALA A 75 -11.23 -3.60 -14.77
C ALA A 75 -10.12 -3.46 -13.73
N ILE A 76 -10.04 -4.42 -12.82
CA ILE A 76 -9.04 -4.47 -11.76
C ILE A 76 -8.44 -5.87 -11.75
N ALA A 77 -7.12 -5.94 -11.79
CA ALA A 77 -6.36 -7.16 -11.57
C ALA A 77 -5.39 -6.92 -10.43
N SER A 78 -5.39 -7.82 -9.44
CA SER A 78 -4.49 -7.76 -8.29
C SER A 78 -3.79 -9.08 -8.11
N PHE A 79 -2.49 -9.04 -7.83
CA PHE A 79 -1.73 -10.22 -7.46
C PHE A 79 -0.88 -9.92 -6.23
N LYS A 80 -0.87 -10.89 -5.32
CA LYS A 80 -0.07 -10.87 -4.11
C LYS A 80 1.07 -11.88 -4.30
N LEU A 81 2.30 -11.41 -4.30
CA LEU A 81 3.45 -12.31 -4.30
C LEU A 81 3.69 -12.82 -2.88
N PRO A 82 3.96 -14.13 -2.72
CA PRO A 82 4.27 -14.71 -1.43
C PRO A 82 5.65 -14.25 -0.93
N ASN A 83 5.86 -14.37 0.38
CA ASN A 83 7.15 -14.17 1.01
C ASN A 83 8.15 -15.23 0.47
N TYR A 84 9.20 -14.78 -0.20
CA TYR A 84 10.27 -15.62 -0.75
C TYR A 84 11.37 -15.96 0.28
N ASN A 85 10.99 -16.31 1.50
CA ASN A 85 11.92 -16.75 2.55
C ASN A 85 12.61 -18.10 2.27
N SER A 86 12.47 -18.68 1.07
CA SER A 86 13.18 -19.89 0.67
C SER A 86 14.54 -19.54 0.04
N GLY A 87 15.59 -19.56 0.87
CA GLY A 87 16.93 -19.82 0.37
C GLY A 87 16.98 -21.21 -0.26
N LYS A 88 17.10 -21.24 -1.58
CA LYS A 88 17.95 -22.14 -2.38
C LYS A 88 18.35 -21.40 -3.66
#